data_AF-A0A355YBH0-F1
#
_entry.id   AF-A0A355YBH0-F1
#
_cell.length_a   1.000
_cell.length_b   1.000
_cell.length_c   1.000
_cell.angle_alpha   90.00
_cell.angle_beta   90.00
_cell.angle_gamma   90.00
#
_symmetry.space_group_name_H-M   'P 1'
#
loop_
_entity.id
_entity.type
_entity.pdbx_description
1 polymer ?
#
loop_
_entity_poly.entity_id
_entity_poly.type
_entity_poly.pdbx_seq_one_letter_code
_entity_poly.pdbx_strand_id
1 'polypeptide(L)'
;MRSVHACRSLFALVATHRPAYAAAPLADRQMTAMRRFPLPPCRLAATVLGLTLLAACQPAQQGAPGTAAVPAAAATPDTTAGRDIPACPASDSAMEGWNDRAPPRRIFGNTWYVGTCGLTALLVTSDAGHVLIDGATAPAGPLIEANIRALGFDPRDVKYLLNSHEHYDHAAGLAYLQGVTGAPLLARAPAVDTLHTGVSDRSDPQQLEFKQGFPAVPVVQTIDDGDTVRVGALALTSHATPGHTAGGTSWTWRSCEGTRCLDMAYTDSVSALSDRQYRYSGHPAMVAAFRRGLDTLAALPCDIHITPHPLASDLFARLQGTDGKSLVDPTACRRYAETGRANLETRLGAERDGSKP
;
A
#
# COMPACT_ATOMS: atom_id res chain seq x y z
N MET A 1 -30.05 -32.83 53.40
CA MET A 1 -30.52 -34.14 53.92
C MET A 1 -31.32 -34.81 52.81
N ARG A 2 -31.09 -36.00 52.25
CA ARG A 2 -30.20 -37.15 52.50
C ARG A 2 -29.88 -37.82 51.14
N SER A 3 -28.58 -38.00 50.93
CA SER A 3 -27.81 -39.08 50.30
C SER A 3 -28.41 -40.46 49.88
N VAL A 4 -27.93 -40.91 48.70
CA VAL A 4 -27.45 -42.24 48.19
C VAL A 4 -28.40 -43.43 47.90
N HIS A 5 -28.30 -43.99 46.66
CA HIS A 5 -27.95 -45.38 46.23
C HIS A 5 -28.31 -45.52 44.72
N ALA A 6 -27.63 -46.21 43.78
CA ALA A 6 -26.39 -46.97 43.62
C ALA A 6 -26.29 -47.35 42.10
N CYS A 7 -25.10 -47.31 41.45
CA CYS A 7 -24.38 -48.43 40.76
C CYS A 7 -25.19 -49.30 39.76
N ARG A 8 -24.74 -49.77 38.58
CA ARG A 8 -23.49 -49.77 37.78
C ARG A 8 -23.75 -50.59 36.49
N SER A 9 -22.88 -50.45 35.47
CA SER A 9 -22.59 -51.37 34.32
C SER A 9 -23.49 -51.20 33.07
N LEU A 10 -23.05 -51.30 31.79
CA LEU A 10 -21.83 -51.77 31.11
C LEU A 10 -21.85 -51.24 29.63
N PHE A 11 -20.79 -51.51 28.84
CA PHE A 11 -20.54 -51.23 27.40
C PHE A 11 -19.96 -49.86 27.02
N ALA A 12 -19.00 -49.71 26.09
CA ALA A 12 -17.97 -50.57 25.52
C ALA A 12 -16.99 -49.65 24.75
N LEU A 13 -15.72 -50.05 24.78
CA LEU A 13 -14.58 -49.48 24.07
C LEU A 13 -14.80 -49.49 22.53
N VAL A 14 -14.57 -48.35 21.86
CA VAL A 14 -13.95 -48.34 20.52
C VAL A 14 -13.06 -47.11 20.42
N ALA A 15 -11.75 -47.35 20.47
CA ALA A 15 -10.72 -46.43 20.05
C ALA A 15 -10.47 -46.62 18.56
N THR A 16 -10.35 -45.52 17.79
CA THR A 16 -9.77 -45.57 16.44
C THR A 16 -8.64 -44.55 16.32
N HIS A 17 -7.55 -45.07 15.76
CA HIS A 17 -6.23 -44.50 15.70
C HIS A 17 -6.13 -43.22 14.86
N ARG A 18 -5.33 -42.26 15.35
CA ARG A 18 -4.70 -41.21 14.55
C ARG A 18 -3.44 -41.78 13.86
N PRO A 19 -3.19 -41.53 12.56
CA PRO A 19 -1.90 -41.82 11.97
C PRO A 19 -0.89 -40.73 12.31
N ALA A 20 0.27 -41.15 12.79
CA ALA A 20 1.47 -40.35 12.95
C ALA A 20 2.14 -40.14 11.59
N TYR A 21 2.39 -38.89 11.20
CA TYR A 21 3.27 -38.57 10.08
C TYR A 21 4.72 -38.63 10.58
N ALA A 22 5.45 -39.61 10.07
CA ALA A 22 6.89 -39.73 10.25
C ALA A 22 7.63 -38.70 9.37
N ALA A 23 8.54 -37.97 9.98
CA ALA A 23 9.47 -37.08 9.30
C ALA A 23 10.52 -37.90 8.53
N ALA A 24 10.70 -37.59 7.24
CA ALA A 24 11.78 -38.12 6.42
C ALA A 24 13.06 -37.29 6.60
N PRO A 25 14.25 -37.90 6.59
CA PRO A 25 15.51 -37.19 6.77
C PRO A 25 15.93 -36.45 5.49
N LEU A 26 16.43 -35.23 5.68
CA LEU A 26 17.07 -34.41 4.66
C LEU A 26 18.35 -35.10 4.16
N ALA A 27 18.36 -35.45 2.87
CA ALA A 27 19.55 -35.92 2.18
C ALA A 27 20.46 -34.73 1.82
N ASP A 28 21.70 -34.86 2.26
CA ASP A 28 22.85 -34.01 2.02
C ASP A 28 23.11 -33.84 0.50
N ARG A 29 22.91 -32.62 -0.03
CA ARG A 29 23.22 -32.27 -1.42
C ARG A 29 24.54 -31.51 -1.44
N GLN A 30 25.60 -32.23 -1.81
CA GLN A 30 26.93 -31.68 -2.05
C GLN A 30 26.90 -30.51 -3.04
N MET A 31 27.47 -29.38 -2.62
CA MET A 31 27.83 -28.24 -3.47
C MET A 31 28.84 -28.69 -4.53
N THR A 32 28.40 -28.78 -5.78
CA THR A 32 29.31 -28.92 -6.91
C THR A 32 29.82 -27.54 -7.30
N ALA A 33 31.13 -27.33 -7.18
CA ALA A 33 31.81 -26.09 -7.54
C ALA A 33 31.57 -25.70 -9.01
N MET A 34 31.12 -24.47 -9.25
CA MET A 34 31.05 -23.89 -10.58
C MET A 34 32.46 -23.72 -11.15
N ARG A 35 32.75 -24.43 -12.23
CA ARG A 35 33.94 -24.21 -13.06
C ARG A 35 33.82 -22.84 -13.74
N ARG A 36 34.81 -21.97 -13.49
CA ARG A 36 35.00 -20.71 -14.21
C ARG A 36 35.41 -21.01 -15.66
N PHE A 37 34.62 -20.56 -16.63
CA PHE A 37 35.02 -20.49 -18.04
C PHE A 37 35.85 -19.23 -18.27
N PRO A 38 37.01 -19.29 -18.95
CA PRO A 38 37.76 -18.10 -19.34
C PRO A 38 37.13 -17.46 -20.58
N LEU A 39 36.92 -16.14 -20.54
CA LEU A 39 36.55 -15.32 -21.69
C LEU A 39 37.79 -15.14 -22.61
N PRO A 40 37.64 -15.17 -23.94
CA PRO A 40 38.72 -14.82 -24.87
C PRO A 40 38.88 -13.29 -24.99
N PRO A 41 40.09 -12.79 -25.33
CA PRO A 41 40.34 -11.36 -25.47
C PRO A 41 39.82 -10.82 -26.81
N CYS A 42 38.94 -9.82 -26.77
CA CYS A 42 38.61 -9.01 -27.95
C CYS A 42 39.78 -8.08 -28.28
N ARG A 43 40.45 -8.37 -29.39
CA ARG A 43 41.48 -7.52 -29.99
C ARG A 43 40.82 -6.36 -30.74
N LEU A 44 41.26 -5.14 -30.46
CA LEU A 44 41.06 -3.99 -31.34
C LEU A 44 41.76 -4.22 -32.67
N ALA A 45 41.05 -4.06 -33.78
CA ALA A 45 41.62 -3.87 -35.10
C ALA A 45 41.03 -2.59 -35.71
N ALA A 46 41.84 -1.54 -35.69
CA ALA A 46 41.59 -0.33 -36.46
C ALA A 46 41.80 -0.63 -37.95
N THR A 47 40.80 -0.34 -38.77
CA THR A 47 40.98 -0.28 -40.22
C THR A 47 40.34 1.02 -40.71
N VAL A 48 41.20 1.95 -41.10
CA VAL A 48 40.84 3.20 -41.77
C VAL A 48 40.61 2.86 -43.25
N LEU A 49 39.39 3.05 -43.73
CA LEU A 49 39.12 3.14 -45.17
C LEU A 49 38.36 4.43 -45.42
N GLY A 50 39.05 5.39 -46.06
CA GLY A 50 38.45 6.62 -46.54
C GLY A 50 37.58 6.35 -47.77
N LEU A 51 36.34 6.82 -47.71
CA LEU A 51 35.51 7.06 -48.90
C LEU A 51 35.04 8.51 -48.86
N THR A 52 35.59 9.31 -49.77
CA THR A 52 35.11 10.67 -50.08
C THR A 52 33.81 10.58 -50.87
N LEU A 53 32.70 10.94 -50.26
CA LEU A 53 31.41 11.19 -50.92
C LEU A 53 31.18 12.70 -51.03
N LEU A 54 31.17 13.20 -52.26
CA LEU A 54 30.74 14.54 -52.63
C LEU A 54 29.25 14.69 -52.34
N ALA A 55 28.90 15.46 -51.30
CA ALA A 55 27.53 15.86 -51.01
C ALA A 55 27.19 17.13 -51.81
N ALA A 56 26.25 16.99 -52.75
CA ALA A 56 25.61 18.12 -53.40
C ALA A 56 24.61 18.78 -52.44
N CYS A 57 24.76 20.08 -52.17
CA CYS A 57 23.75 20.88 -51.47
C CYS A 57 22.51 21.04 -52.35
N GLN A 58 21.37 20.51 -51.90
CA GLN A 58 20.05 20.96 -52.34
C GLN A 58 19.41 21.82 -51.24
N PRO A 59 18.71 22.91 -51.59
CA PRO A 59 18.01 23.72 -50.60
C PRO A 59 16.74 22.99 -50.13
N ALA A 60 16.58 22.87 -48.82
CA ALA A 60 15.37 22.35 -48.20
C ALA A 60 14.20 23.32 -48.46
N GLN A 61 13.13 22.82 -49.08
CA GLN A 61 11.85 23.53 -49.17
C GLN A 61 11.19 23.58 -47.80
N GLN A 62 10.92 24.78 -47.31
CA GLN A 62 10.14 25.01 -46.09
C GLN A 62 8.67 24.69 -46.36
N GLY A 63 8.19 23.56 -45.84
CA GLY A 63 6.77 23.26 -45.71
C GLY A 63 6.13 24.17 -44.65
N ALA A 64 4.94 24.67 -44.95
CA ALA A 64 4.15 25.50 -44.05
C ALA A 64 3.90 24.80 -42.69
N PRO A 65 3.77 25.56 -41.58
CA PRO A 65 3.49 24.97 -40.28
C PRO A 65 2.10 24.35 -40.29
N GLY A 66 2.05 23.02 -40.26
CA GLY A 66 0.84 22.28 -39.93
C GLY A 66 0.39 22.67 -38.54
N THR A 67 -0.86 23.09 -38.41
CA THR A 67 -1.53 23.31 -37.14
C THR A 67 -1.43 22.05 -36.31
N ALA A 68 -0.54 22.04 -35.32
CA ALA A 68 -0.51 21.01 -34.30
C ALA A 68 -1.88 20.99 -33.64
N ALA A 69 -2.62 19.89 -33.80
CA ALA A 69 -3.86 19.67 -33.10
C ALA A 69 -3.57 19.74 -31.60
N VAL A 70 -4.15 20.73 -30.93
CA VAL A 70 -4.17 20.81 -29.48
C VAL A 70 -4.80 19.51 -28.97
N PRO A 71 -4.15 18.76 -28.07
CA PRO A 71 -4.76 17.57 -27.51
C PRO A 71 -6.08 17.97 -26.86
N ALA A 72 -7.16 17.27 -27.21
CA ALA A 72 -8.47 17.47 -26.63
C ALA A 72 -8.34 17.39 -25.10
N ALA A 73 -8.86 18.40 -24.41
CA ALA A 73 -8.93 18.41 -22.96
C ALA A 73 -9.61 17.11 -22.50
N ALA A 74 -8.92 16.35 -21.64
CA ALA A 74 -9.51 15.20 -20.97
C ALA A 74 -10.87 15.62 -20.37
N ALA A 75 -11.91 14.83 -20.64
CA ALA A 75 -13.24 15.09 -20.11
C ALA A 75 -13.12 15.26 -18.59
N THR A 76 -13.45 16.45 -18.08
CA THR A 76 -13.51 16.68 -16.64
C THR A 76 -14.55 15.73 -16.07
N PRO A 77 -14.17 14.78 -15.18
CA PRO A 77 -15.11 13.87 -14.57
C PRO A 77 -16.20 14.65 -13.84
N ASP A 78 -17.42 14.10 -13.87
CA ASP A 78 -18.62 14.77 -13.44
C ASP A 78 -18.57 15.08 -11.93
N THR A 79 -18.56 16.37 -11.58
CA THR A 79 -18.60 16.87 -10.19
C THR A 79 -19.92 16.54 -9.46
N THR A 80 -20.88 15.89 -10.11
CA THR A 80 -22.11 15.39 -9.49
C THR A 80 -21.96 13.98 -8.89
N ALA A 81 -20.84 13.29 -9.14
CA ALA A 81 -20.58 11.94 -8.65
C ALA A 81 -20.75 11.84 -7.12
N GLY A 82 -21.66 10.96 -6.67
CA GLY A 82 -21.85 10.67 -5.25
C GLY A 82 -22.68 11.67 -4.45
N ARG A 83 -23.42 12.59 -5.09
CA ARG A 83 -24.35 13.52 -4.40
C ARG A 83 -25.42 12.83 -3.56
N ASP A 84 -25.81 11.61 -3.93
CA ASP A 84 -26.81 10.81 -3.19
C ASP A 84 -26.20 10.01 -2.04
N ILE A 85 -24.86 9.98 -1.92
CA ILE A 85 -24.16 9.32 -0.83
C ILE A 85 -24.07 10.31 0.34
N PRO A 86 -24.53 9.95 1.56
CA PRO A 86 -24.41 10.82 2.72
C PRO A 86 -22.95 11.22 3.00
N ALA A 87 -22.74 12.43 3.49
CA ALA A 87 -21.44 12.83 4.00
C ALA A 87 -21.02 11.91 5.16
N CYS A 88 -19.73 11.64 5.27
CA CYS A 88 -19.20 10.87 6.38
C CYS A 88 -19.42 11.62 7.69
N PRO A 89 -19.96 10.95 8.73
CA PRO A 89 -20.08 11.56 10.04
C PRO A 89 -18.70 11.93 10.58
N ALA A 90 -18.64 12.97 11.42
CA ALA A 90 -17.48 13.17 12.26
C ALA A 90 -17.35 11.95 13.19
N SER A 91 -16.16 11.38 13.28
CA SER A 91 -15.90 10.25 14.17
C SER A 91 -14.73 10.57 15.10
N ASP A 92 -14.89 10.17 16.35
CA ASP A 92 -13.84 10.21 17.36
C ASP A 92 -13.05 8.88 17.44
N SER A 93 -13.39 7.89 16.60
CA SER A 93 -12.81 6.56 16.61
C SER A 93 -12.19 6.19 15.27
N ALA A 94 -10.98 5.62 15.32
CA ALA A 94 -10.33 5.11 14.12
C ALA A 94 -11.09 3.94 13.48
N MET A 95 -11.96 3.22 14.21
CA MET A 95 -12.66 2.03 13.71
C MET A 95 -14.04 2.29 13.08
N GLU A 96 -14.57 3.50 13.24
CA GLU A 96 -15.91 3.83 12.75
C GLU A 96 -15.91 4.06 11.24
N GLY A 97 -16.99 3.66 10.56
CA GLY A 97 -17.16 3.95 9.14
C GLY A 97 -16.29 3.15 8.18
N TRP A 98 -15.58 2.10 8.65
CA TRP A 98 -14.72 1.27 7.81
C TRP A 98 -15.43 0.65 6.60
N ASN A 99 -16.72 0.32 6.75
CA ASN A 99 -17.56 -0.24 5.70
C ASN A 99 -18.66 0.72 5.24
N ASP A 100 -18.60 1.98 5.66
CA ASP A 100 -19.58 3.00 5.26
C ASP A 100 -19.06 3.70 4.02
N ARG A 101 -19.78 3.57 2.91
CA ARG A 101 -19.36 4.15 1.63
C ARG A 101 -19.24 5.67 1.77
N ALA A 102 -18.05 6.22 1.51
CA ALA A 102 -17.86 7.65 1.43
C ALA A 102 -18.22 8.17 0.03
N PRO A 103 -18.74 9.41 -0.09
CA PRO A 103 -18.85 10.09 -1.38
C PRO A 103 -17.46 10.25 -2.00
N PRO A 104 -17.20 9.70 -3.20
CA PRO A 104 -15.91 9.85 -3.85
C PRO A 104 -15.70 11.30 -4.27
N ARG A 105 -14.47 11.80 -4.17
CA ARG A 105 -14.17 13.22 -4.42
C ARG A 105 -12.73 13.43 -4.87
N ARG A 106 -12.51 14.52 -5.60
CA ARG A 106 -11.15 14.97 -5.93
C ARG A 106 -10.44 15.46 -4.68
N ILE A 107 -9.19 15.05 -4.48
CA ILE A 107 -8.30 15.64 -3.47
C ILE A 107 -7.54 16.81 -4.11
N PHE A 108 -6.79 16.54 -5.17
CA PHE A 108 -6.08 17.56 -5.96
C PHE A 108 -5.69 17.01 -7.33
N GLY A 109 -5.91 17.78 -8.40
CA GLY A 109 -5.52 17.37 -9.75
C GLY A 109 -6.12 16.02 -10.15
N ASN A 110 -5.25 15.05 -10.44
CA ASN A 110 -5.62 13.68 -10.82
C ASN A 110 -5.63 12.67 -9.65
N THR A 111 -5.65 13.14 -8.40
CA THR A 111 -5.79 12.29 -7.21
C THR A 111 -7.23 12.32 -6.70
N TRP A 112 -7.81 11.14 -6.51
CA TRP A 112 -9.20 10.95 -6.11
C TRP A 112 -9.30 10.09 -4.86
N TYR A 113 -10.16 10.49 -3.92
CA TYR A 113 -10.59 9.65 -2.82
C TYR A 113 -11.72 8.72 -3.30
N VAL A 114 -11.51 7.41 -3.14
CA VAL A 114 -12.47 6.37 -3.52
C VAL A 114 -12.76 5.37 -2.38
N GLY A 115 -12.25 5.64 -1.18
CA GLY A 115 -12.39 4.79 0.01
C GLY A 115 -13.75 4.86 0.70
N THR A 116 -13.76 4.46 1.98
CA THR A 116 -14.91 4.48 2.88
C THR A 116 -14.83 5.68 3.84
N CYS A 117 -15.75 5.82 4.77
CA CYS A 117 -15.69 6.92 5.74
C CYS A 117 -14.57 6.75 6.77
N GLY A 118 -14.16 5.52 7.06
CA GLY A 118 -13.11 5.24 8.02
C GLY A 118 -11.79 4.76 7.41
N LEU A 119 -11.74 4.43 6.12
CA LEU A 119 -10.55 3.88 5.47
C LEU A 119 -10.32 4.51 4.11
N THR A 120 -9.11 5.05 3.94
CA THR A 120 -8.66 5.66 2.69
C THR A 120 -8.41 4.59 1.64
N ALA A 121 -8.91 4.85 0.43
CA ALA A 121 -8.42 4.26 -0.80
C ALA A 121 -8.32 5.37 -1.84
N LEU A 122 -7.25 5.37 -2.65
CA LEU A 122 -6.93 6.46 -3.57
C LEU A 122 -6.82 5.97 -5.00
N LEU A 123 -7.46 6.67 -5.94
CA LEU A 123 -7.28 6.47 -7.37
C LEU A 123 -6.45 7.63 -7.95
N VAL A 124 -5.30 7.32 -8.54
CA VAL A 124 -4.45 8.27 -9.27
C VAL A 124 -4.59 8.01 -10.76
N THR A 125 -5.06 9.00 -11.52
CA THR A 125 -5.55 8.78 -12.89
C THR A 125 -4.68 9.42 -13.98
N SER A 126 -4.62 8.77 -15.14
CA SER A 126 -4.06 9.29 -16.38
C SER A 126 -4.74 8.62 -17.58
N ASP A 127 -4.55 9.18 -18.78
CA ASP A 127 -5.11 8.65 -20.02
C ASP A 127 -4.54 7.27 -20.42
N ALA A 128 -3.35 6.90 -19.90
CA ALA A 128 -2.73 5.60 -20.15
C ALA A 128 -3.17 4.51 -19.17
N GLY A 129 -3.99 4.87 -18.17
CA GLY A 129 -4.41 4.00 -17.08
C GLY A 129 -4.23 4.63 -15.70
N HIS A 130 -4.63 3.89 -14.68
CA HIS A 130 -4.73 4.38 -13.30
C HIS A 130 -3.89 3.52 -12.34
N VAL A 131 -3.63 4.06 -11.16
CA VAL A 131 -3.09 3.32 -10.02
C VAL A 131 -4.07 3.44 -8.86
N LEU A 132 -4.38 2.33 -8.21
CA LEU A 132 -5.26 2.28 -7.03
C LEU A 132 -4.41 1.94 -5.80
N ILE A 133 -4.53 2.71 -4.74
CA ILE A 133 -3.81 2.51 -3.49
C ILE A 133 -4.82 2.10 -2.40
N ASP A 134 -4.51 0.98 -1.74
CA ASP A 134 -5.32 0.28 -0.75
C ASP A 134 -6.66 -0.28 -1.23
N GLY A 135 -7.13 -1.29 -0.50
CA GLY A 135 -8.41 -1.97 -0.75
C GLY A 135 -9.39 -1.91 0.42
N ALA A 136 -9.03 -1.24 1.51
CA ALA A 136 -9.79 -1.23 2.75
C ALA A 136 -10.11 -2.68 3.23
N THR A 137 -11.26 -2.86 3.90
CA THR A 137 -11.78 -4.16 4.32
C THR A 137 -12.34 -4.99 3.15
N ALA A 138 -12.60 -6.28 3.37
CA ALA A 138 -13.21 -7.15 2.36
C ALA A 138 -14.59 -6.65 1.87
N PRO A 139 -15.53 -6.21 2.74
CA PRO A 139 -16.81 -5.64 2.29
C PRO A 139 -16.66 -4.30 1.54
N ALA A 140 -15.54 -3.59 1.73
CA ALA A 140 -15.31 -2.30 1.09
C ALA A 140 -14.82 -2.41 -0.37
N GLY A 141 -14.28 -3.56 -0.81
CA GLY A 141 -13.85 -3.76 -2.21
C GLY A 141 -14.92 -3.35 -3.24
N PRO A 142 -16.16 -3.88 -3.15
CA PRO A 142 -17.26 -3.44 -4.02
C PRO A 142 -17.64 -1.95 -3.89
N LEU A 143 -17.48 -1.36 -2.70
CA LEU A 143 -17.76 0.07 -2.48
C LEU A 143 -16.73 0.95 -3.20
N ILE A 144 -15.46 0.55 -3.16
CA ILE A 144 -14.36 1.20 -3.86
C ILE A 144 -14.58 1.10 -5.38
N GLU A 145 -14.94 -0.07 -5.91
CA GLU A 145 -15.29 -0.22 -7.33
C GLU A 145 -16.44 0.73 -7.72
N ALA A 146 -17.51 0.76 -6.93
CA ALA A 146 -18.65 1.65 -7.17
C ALA A 146 -18.24 3.12 -7.13
N ASN A 147 -17.29 3.51 -6.28
CA ASN A 147 -16.75 4.86 -6.19
C ASN A 147 -15.90 5.23 -7.42
N ILE A 148 -15.05 4.33 -7.90
CA ILE A 148 -14.30 4.51 -9.15
C ILE A 148 -15.26 4.75 -10.32
N ARG A 149 -16.29 3.90 -10.45
CA ARG A 149 -17.32 4.02 -11.50
C ARG A 149 -18.13 5.30 -11.38
N ALA A 150 -18.48 5.72 -10.16
CA ALA A 150 -19.24 6.95 -9.94
C ALA A 150 -18.48 8.20 -10.43
N LEU A 151 -17.14 8.19 -10.35
CA LEU A 151 -16.28 9.25 -10.89
C LEU A 151 -16.11 9.18 -12.42
N GLY A 152 -16.71 8.18 -13.08
CA GLY A 152 -16.63 8.00 -14.54
C GLY A 152 -15.41 7.24 -15.03
N PHE A 153 -14.63 6.62 -14.13
CA PHE A 153 -13.48 5.79 -14.50
C PHE A 153 -13.88 4.32 -14.66
N ASP A 154 -13.26 3.61 -15.60
CA ASP A 154 -13.39 2.14 -15.71
C ASP A 154 -12.36 1.48 -14.78
N PRO A 155 -12.78 0.63 -13.81
CA PRO A 155 -11.84 -0.12 -12.98
C PRO A 155 -10.83 -0.95 -13.80
N ARG A 156 -11.16 -1.38 -15.01
CA ARG A 156 -10.24 -2.14 -15.89
C ARG A 156 -9.07 -1.29 -16.43
N ASP A 157 -9.14 0.03 -16.28
CA ASP A 157 -8.05 0.92 -16.62
C ASP A 157 -7.02 1.06 -15.49
N VAL A 158 -7.28 0.51 -14.30
CA VAL A 158 -6.27 0.36 -13.25
C VAL A 158 -5.20 -0.63 -13.71
N LYS A 159 -3.92 -0.21 -13.66
CA LYS A 159 -2.77 -1.01 -14.11
C LYS A 159 -1.97 -1.60 -12.96
N TYR A 160 -2.01 -0.97 -11.80
CA TYR A 160 -1.38 -1.46 -10.57
C TYR A 160 -2.27 -1.21 -9.37
N LEU A 161 -2.32 -2.19 -8.48
CA LEU A 161 -2.77 -2.03 -7.11
C LEU A 161 -1.54 -1.82 -6.24
N LEU A 162 -1.64 -0.90 -5.28
CA LEU A 162 -0.63 -0.63 -4.26
C LEU A 162 -1.26 -0.78 -2.88
N ASN A 163 -0.44 -0.93 -1.85
CA ASN A 163 -0.88 -1.07 -0.47
C ASN A 163 0.00 -0.24 0.47
N SER A 164 -0.61 0.30 1.53
CA SER A 164 0.09 0.91 2.66
C SER A 164 0.76 -0.19 3.49
N HIS A 165 -0.03 -1.06 4.10
CA HIS A 165 0.43 -2.23 4.85
C HIS A 165 -0.56 -3.40 4.85
N GLU A 166 -0.03 -4.56 5.22
CA GLU A 166 -0.61 -5.88 5.10
C GLU A 166 -1.62 -6.25 6.22
N HIS A 167 -2.37 -5.28 6.76
CA HIS A 167 -3.49 -5.55 7.68
C HIS A 167 -4.84 -5.56 6.97
N TYR A 168 -5.79 -6.29 7.56
CA TYR A 168 -7.08 -6.60 6.94
C TYR A 168 -7.94 -5.37 6.66
N ASP A 169 -7.82 -4.30 7.43
CA ASP A 169 -8.55 -3.06 7.26
C ASP A 169 -8.04 -2.23 6.09
N HIS A 170 -6.89 -2.57 5.51
CA HIS A 170 -6.35 -1.89 4.32
C HIS A 170 -6.16 -2.82 3.12
N ALA A 171 -5.96 -4.12 3.37
CA ALA A 171 -5.60 -5.10 2.35
C ALA A 171 -6.73 -6.06 1.98
N ALA A 172 -7.74 -6.29 2.82
CA ALA A 172 -8.69 -7.38 2.61
C ALA A 172 -9.58 -7.20 1.36
N GLY A 173 -9.82 -5.96 0.93
CA GLY A 173 -10.53 -5.70 -0.32
C GLY A 173 -9.68 -5.86 -1.59
N LEU A 174 -8.35 -5.98 -1.47
CA LEU A 174 -7.44 -6.05 -2.63
C LEU A 174 -7.65 -7.30 -3.48
N ALA A 175 -8.05 -8.43 -2.90
CA ALA A 175 -8.35 -9.64 -3.66
C ALA A 175 -9.54 -9.44 -4.61
N TYR A 176 -10.60 -8.78 -4.12
CA TYR A 176 -11.75 -8.41 -4.95
C TYR A 176 -11.34 -7.39 -6.03
N LEU A 177 -10.62 -6.36 -5.64
CA LEU A 177 -10.18 -5.30 -6.54
C LEU A 177 -9.24 -5.84 -7.63
N GLN A 178 -8.37 -6.80 -7.32
CA GLN A 178 -7.55 -7.49 -8.31
C GLN A 178 -8.40 -8.27 -9.29
N GLY A 179 -9.48 -8.93 -8.83
CA GLY A 179 -10.41 -9.63 -9.70
C GLY A 179 -11.13 -8.72 -10.71
N VAL A 180 -11.57 -7.53 -10.29
CA VAL A 180 -12.32 -6.62 -11.17
C VAL A 180 -11.43 -5.75 -12.07
N THR A 181 -10.20 -5.45 -11.61
CA THR A 181 -9.24 -4.62 -12.37
C THR A 181 -8.34 -5.47 -13.28
N GLY A 182 -8.00 -6.69 -12.88
CA GLY A 182 -6.94 -7.50 -13.48
C GLY A 182 -5.52 -7.03 -13.17
N ALA A 183 -5.35 -6.01 -12.32
CA ALA A 183 -4.05 -5.41 -12.02
C ALA A 183 -3.27 -6.22 -10.96
N PRO A 184 -1.95 -6.42 -11.13
CA PRO A 184 -1.11 -6.99 -10.08
C PRO A 184 -1.02 -6.04 -8.89
N LEU A 185 -0.89 -6.61 -7.69
CA LEU A 185 -0.54 -5.87 -6.48
C LEU A 185 0.98 -5.76 -6.40
N LEU A 186 1.49 -4.53 -6.23
CA LEU A 186 2.90 -4.30 -5.90
C LEU A 186 3.03 -4.09 -4.40
N ALA A 187 3.92 -4.84 -3.77
CA ALA A 187 4.19 -4.74 -2.33
C ALA A 187 5.66 -5.03 -2.03
N ARG A 188 6.20 -4.45 -0.96
CA ARG A 188 7.58 -4.75 -0.56
C ARG A 188 7.71 -6.19 -0.08
N ALA A 189 8.90 -6.76 -0.22
CA ALA A 189 9.17 -8.16 0.09
C ALA A 189 8.62 -8.65 1.45
N PRO A 190 8.71 -7.89 2.57
CA PRO A 190 8.19 -8.36 3.85
C PRO A 190 6.65 -8.51 3.91
N ALA A 191 5.91 -7.84 3.02
CA ALA A 191 4.45 -7.90 2.97
C ALA A 191 3.94 -9.08 2.11
N VAL A 192 4.77 -9.60 1.20
CA VAL A 192 4.33 -10.48 0.10
C VAL A 192 3.64 -11.74 0.62
N ASP A 193 4.24 -12.42 1.59
CA ASP A 193 3.69 -13.67 2.12
C ASP A 193 2.35 -13.45 2.83
N THR A 194 2.24 -12.39 3.64
CA THR A 194 0.99 -12.02 4.32
C THR A 194 -0.11 -11.69 3.30
N LEU A 195 0.20 -10.90 2.27
CA LEU A 195 -0.78 -10.53 1.23
C LEU A 195 -1.21 -11.73 0.38
N HIS A 196 -0.28 -12.62 0.05
CA HIS A 196 -0.53 -13.80 -0.78
C HIS A 196 -1.28 -14.91 -0.03
N THR A 197 -1.13 -15.00 1.30
CA THR A 197 -1.81 -16.01 2.12
C THR A 197 -3.02 -15.47 2.87
N GLY A 198 -3.09 -14.16 3.06
CA GLY A 198 -4.07 -13.49 3.91
C GLY A 198 -3.79 -13.60 5.41
N VAL A 199 -2.63 -14.12 5.83
CA VAL A 199 -2.32 -14.41 7.23
C VAL A 199 -0.92 -13.87 7.57
N SER A 200 -0.83 -13.00 8.58
CA SER A 200 0.47 -12.52 9.08
C SER A 200 1.14 -13.54 10.00
N ASP A 201 2.47 -13.47 10.11
CA ASP A 201 3.27 -14.25 11.05
C ASP A 201 3.60 -13.45 12.32
N ARG A 202 4.42 -14.01 13.22
CA ARG A 202 4.78 -13.36 14.49
C ARG A 202 5.71 -12.15 14.35
N SER A 203 6.16 -11.80 13.14
CA SER A 203 6.85 -10.53 12.91
C SER A 203 5.90 -9.33 12.96
N ASP A 204 4.60 -9.54 12.75
CA ASP A 204 3.55 -8.55 12.93
C ASP A 204 3.23 -8.37 14.43
N PRO A 205 3.42 -7.17 15.00
CA PRO A 205 3.11 -6.89 16.40
C PRO A 205 1.68 -7.22 16.81
N GLN A 206 0.73 -7.22 15.88
CA GLN A 206 -0.70 -7.41 16.12
C GLN A 206 -1.23 -8.78 15.71
N GLN A 207 -0.37 -9.73 15.30
CA GLN A 207 -0.83 -10.99 14.70
C GLN A 207 -1.86 -11.76 15.55
N LEU A 208 -1.83 -11.69 16.89
CA LEU A 208 -2.82 -12.38 17.75
C LEU A 208 -4.09 -11.59 18.03
N GLU A 209 -4.18 -10.31 17.65
CA GLU A 209 -5.44 -9.55 17.71
C GLU A 209 -6.44 -10.05 16.66
N PHE A 210 -5.95 -10.63 15.57
CA PHE A 210 -6.76 -11.10 14.45
C PHE A 210 -6.89 -12.61 14.47
N LYS A 211 -8.10 -13.11 14.75
CA LYS A 211 -8.40 -14.56 14.79
C LYS A 211 -8.54 -15.19 13.41
N GLN A 212 -8.77 -14.38 12.39
CA GLN A 212 -8.99 -14.79 11.01
C GLN A 212 -8.10 -13.94 10.13
N GLY A 213 -7.53 -14.58 9.10
CA GLY A 213 -6.88 -13.86 8.02
C GLY A 213 -7.89 -13.09 7.15
N PHE A 214 -7.39 -12.47 6.10
CA PHE A 214 -8.19 -11.83 5.05
C PHE A 214 -8.08 -12.60 3.72
N PRO A 215 -8.91 -12.29 2.70
CA PRO A 215 -8.81 -12.93 1.40
C PRO A 215 -7.41 -12.76 0.77
N ALA A 216 -6.76 -13.88 0.46
CA ALA A 216 -5.48 -13.91 -0.24
C ALA A 216 -5.53 -13.14 -1.56
N VAL A 217 -4.50 -12.35 -1.85
CA VAL A 217 -4.32 -11.67 -3.14
C VAL A 217 -3.50 -12.57 -4.07
N PRO A 218 -4.07 -13.08 -5.17
CA PRO A 218 -3.38 -14.10 -6.00
C PRO A 218 -2.10 -13.64 -6.68
N VAL A 219 -2.04 -12.39 -7.15
CA VAL A 219 -0.91 -11.85 -7.92
C VAL A 219 -0.28 -10.68 -7.16
N VAL A 220 0.75 -11.01 -6.38
CA VAL A 220 1.59 -10.04 -5.66
C VAL A 220 2.98 -10.04 -6.27
N GLN A 221 3.48 -8.89 -6.68
CA GLN A 221 4.82 -8.67 -7.21
C GLN A 221 5.62 -7.78 -6.24
N THR A 222 6.91 -8.06 -6.13
CA THR A 222 7.79 -7.28 -5.26
C THR A 222 8.10 -5.92 -5.87
N ILE A 223 8.11 -4.89 -5.03
CA ILE A 223 8.68 -3.57 -5.34
C ILE A 223 9.68 -3.19 -4.24
N ASP A 224 10.80 -2.57 -4.60
CA ASP A 224 11.82 -2.17 -3.63
C ASP A 224 11.55 -0.75 -3.07
N ASP A 225 12.34 -0.38 -2.06
CA ASP A 225 12.38 0.99 -1.56
C ASP A 225 12.99 1.94 -2.62
N GLY A 226 12.36 3.09 -2.84
CA GLY A 226 12.77 4.07 -3.85
C GLY A 226 12.35 3.76 -5.29
N ASP A 227 11.79 2.57 -5.55
CA ASP A 227 11.28 2.20 -6.87
C ASP A 227 10.07 3.06 -7.27
N THR A 228 9.91 3.26 -8.58
CA THR A 228 8.82 4.07 -9.14
C THR A 228 7.87 3.24 -9.99
N VAL A 229 6.60 3.26 -9.63
CA VAL A 229 5.49 2.72 -10.42
C VAL A 229 5.11 3.73 -11.51
N ARG A 230 5.21 3.32 -12.77
CA ARG A 230 4.91 4.17 -13.93
C ARG A 230 3.73 3.66 -14.74
N VAL A 231 2.77 4.56 -14.99
CA VAL A 231 1.61 4.33 -15.88
C VAL A 231 1.40 5.60 -16.69
N GLY A 232 1.88 5.61 -17.94
CA GLY A 232 1.94 6.83 -18.75
C GLY A 232 2.72 7.95 -18.03
N ALA A 233 2.03 9.06 -17.74
CA ALA A 233 2.60 10.20 -17.02
C ALA A 233 2.64 10.01 -15.48
N LEU A 234 1.98 8.99 -14.93
CA LEU A 234 2.02 8.71 -13.50
C LEU A 234 3.40 8.20 -13.09
N ALA A 235 3.88 8.68 -11.94
CA ALA A 235 5.10 8.24 -11.30
C ALA A 235 4.90 8.26 -9.79
N LEU A 236 4.63 7.10 -9.19
CA LEU A 236 4.45 6.93 -7.74
C LEU A 236 5.69 6.23 -7.19
N THR A 237 6.34 6.82 -6.20
CA THR A 237 7.55 6.28 -5.56
C THR A 237 7.17 5.51 -4.29
N SER A 238 7.71 4.30 -4.16
CA SER A 238 7.63 3.45 -2.97
C SER A 238 8.65 3.91 -1.93
N HIS A 239 8.23 4.03 -0.67
CA HIS A 239 9.11 4.35 0.45
C HIS A 239 8.91 3.34 1.57
N ALA A 240 9.97 2.64 1.96
CA ALA A 240 9.92 1.70 3.06
C ALA A 240 9.71 2.45 4.39
N THR A 241 8.54 2.24 4.99
CA THR A 241 8.17 2.77 6.31
C THR A 241 7.73 1.65 7.24
N PRO A 242 8.60 0.65 7.51
CA PRO A 242 8.29 -0.44 8.42
C PRO A 242 8.10 0.09 9.85
N GLY A 243 7.32 -0.61 10.66
CA GLY A 243 7.08 -0.26 12.05
C GLY A 243 5.76 -0.83 12.55
N HIS A 244 4.65 -0.24 12.08
CA HIS A 244 3.31 -0.75 12.31
C HIS A 244 3.16 -2.18 11.79
N THR A 245 3.68 -2.42 10.58
CA THR A 245 3.97 -3.76 10.04
C THR A 245 5.40 -3.82 9.50
N ALA A 246 5.90 -5.02 9.19
CA ALA A 246 7.21 -5.17 8.54
C ALA A 246 7.19 -4.72 7.07
N GLY A 247 6.05 -4.91 6.40
CA GLY A 247 5.79 -4.58 5.00
C GLY A 247 5.45 -3.12 4.73
N GLY A 248 5.20 -2.33 5.76
CA GLY A 248 4.73 -0.95 5.66
C GLY A 248 5.44 -0.10 4.60
N THR A 249 4.64 0.57 3.79
CA THR A 249 5.06 1.31 2.60
C THR A 249 4.27 2.61 2.45
N SER A 250 5.00 3.73 2.41
CA SER A 250 4.44 5.04 2.08
C SER A 250 4.65 5.34 0.60
N TRP A 251 3.75 6.13 0.01
CA TRP A 251 3.76 6.44 -1.42
C TRP A 251 3.78 7.94 -1.65
N THR A 252 4.64 8.41 -2.56
CA THR A 252 4.65 9.81 -2.99
C THR A 252 4.52 9.95 -4.49
N TRP A 253 3.82 10.98 -4.94
CA TRP A 253 3.72 11.36 -6.36
C TRP A 253 3.41 12.83 -6.49
N ARG A 254 3.39 13.32 -7.73
CA ARG A 254 3.03 14.71 -8.03
C ARG A 254 1.70 14.75 -8.75
N SER A 255 0.77 15.58 -8.26
CA SER A 255 -0.49 15.90 -8.94
C SER A 255 -0.51 17.38 -9.31
N CYS A 256 -1.17 17.72 -10.42
CA CYS A 256 -1.19 19.09 -10.93
C CYS A 256 -2.60 19.55 -11.32
N GLU A 257 -2.87 20.85 -11.15
CA GLU A 257 -4.00 21.58 -11.71
C GLU A 257 -3.45 22.74 -12.54
N GLY A 258 -3.49 22.61 -13.87
CA GLY A 258 -2.80 23.53 -14.77
C GLY A 258 -1.29 23.53 -14.50
N THR A 259 -0.74 24.70 -14.18
CA THR A 259 0.70 24.86 -13.88
C THR A 259 1.05 24.64 -12.41
N ARG A 260 0.05 24.54 -11.52
CA ARG A 260 0.28 24.31 -10.08
C ARG A 260 0.37 22.82 -9.82
N CYS A 261 1.52 22.37 -9.36
CA CYS A 261 1.75 20.99 -8.98
C CYS A 261 2.12 20.90 -7.50
N LEU A 262 1.57 19.90 -6.82
CA LEU A 262 1.78 19.62 -5.41
C LEU A 262 2.31 18.20 -5.24
N ASP A 263 3.18 18.03 -4.25
CA ASP A 263 3.69 16.74 -3.85
C ASP A 263 2.70 16.06 -2.89
N MET A 264 2.16 14.94 -3.33
CA MET A 264 1.22 14.11 -2.59
C MET A 264 2.00 13.07 -1.79
N ALA A 265 1.63 12.88 -0.53
CA ALA A 265 2.19 11.85 0.32
C ALA A 265 1.08 11.03 0.99
N TYR A 266 0.94 9.78 0.57
CA TYR A 266 0.14 8.77 1.27
C TYR A 266 1.05 8.02 2.22
N THR A 267 1.07 8.43 3.48
CA THR A 267 2.00 7.88 4.47
C THR A 267 1.32 6.80 5.28
N ASP A 268 2.00 5.66 5.41
CA ASP A 268 1.52 4.52 6.16
C ASP A 268 1.27 4.82 7.64
N SER A 269 0.53 3.94 8.32
CA SER A 269 0.24 4.01 9.75
C SER A 269 1.51 4.01 10.59
N VAL A 270 1.57 4.90 11.59
CA VAL A 270 2.75 5.07 12.47
C VAL A 270 2.49 4.67 13.93
N SER A 271 1.43 3.90 14.19
CA SER A 271 1.05 3.49 15.54
C SER A 271 1.83 2.25 16.00
N ALA A 272 2.41 2.31 17.20
CA ALA A 272 3.11 1.21 17.85
C ALA A 272 2.14 0.33 18.65
N LEU A 273 1.11 -0.18 17.97
CA LEU A 273 0.15 -1.11 18.52
C LEU A 273 0.73 -2.53 18.54
N SER A 274 0.18 -3.39 19.39
CA SER A 274 0.52 -4.80 19.40
C SER A 274 -0.59 -5.62 20.04
N ASP A 275 -0.51 -6.94 19.89
CA ASP A 275 -1.22 -7.87 20.73
C ASP A 275 -0.67 -7.89 22.16
N ARG A 276 -1.40 -8.56 23.07
CA ARG A 276 -1.08 -8.67 24.50
C ARG A 276 0.20 -9.47 24.83
N GLN A 277 0.88 -10.04 23.85
CA GLN A 277 2.08 -10.87 24.03
C GLN A 277 3.32 -10.22 23.43
N TYR A 278 3.18 -9.48 22.33
CA TYR A 278 4.29 -8.89 21.62
C TYR A 278 4.89 -7.71 22.38
N ARG A 279 6.21 -7.73 22.59
CA ARG A 279 6.95 -6.62 23.22
C ARG A 279 7.92 -6.02 22.22
N TYR A 280 7.78 -4.73 21.92
CA TYR A 280 8.70 -4.02 21.02
C TYR A 280 10.14 -4.05 21.55
N SER A 281 10.34 -3.93 22.87
CA SER A 281 11.65 -4.03 23.53
C SER A 281 12.34 -5.38 23.32
N GLY A 282 11.59 -6.45 23.04
CA GLY A 282 12.13 -7.78 22.67
C GLY A 282 12.54 -7.90 21.21
N HIS A 283 12.23 -6.91 20.37
CA HIS A 283 12.45 -6.92 18.92
C HIS A 283 13.27 -5.69 18.49
N PRO A 284 14.56 -5.60 18.88
CA PRO A 284 15.37 -4.41 18.62
C PRO A 284 15.54 -4.09 17.13
N ALA A 285 15.53 -5.10 16.27
CA ALA A 285 15.56 -4.90 14.81
C ALA A 285 14.28 -4.20 14.30
N MET A 286 13.10 -4.58 14.81
CA MET A 286 11.82 -3.93 14.50
C MET A 286 11.83 -2.49 15.01
N VAL A 287 12.26 -2.24 16.25
CA VAL A 287 12.34 -0.88 16.80
C VAL A 287 13.28 0.01 15.98
N ALA A 288 14.44 -0.52 15.57
CA ALA A 288 15.38 0.21 14.73
C ALA A 288 14.79 0.48 13.33
N ALA A 289 14.07 -0.49 12.75
CA ALA A 289 13.37 -0.32 11.48
C ALA A 289 12.26 0.73 11.59
N PHE A 290 11.47 0.69 12.67
CA PHE A 290 10.41 1.66 12.95
C PHE A 290 10.96 3.08 13.05
N ARG A 291 12.02 3.30 13.85
CA ARG A 291 12.65 4.63 13.95
C ARG A 291 13.14 5.14 12.60
N ARG A 292 13.75 4.27 11.77
CA ARG A 292 14.16 4.64 10.40
C ARG A 292 12.96 4.94 9.50
N GLY A 293 11.89 4.15 9.58
CA GLY A 293 10.66 4.41 8.82
C GLY A 293 10.04 5.76 9.17
N LEU A 294 10.06 6.15 10.44
CA LEU A 294 9.64 7.47 10.89
C LEU A 294 10.56 8.59 10.37
N ASP A 295 11.88 8.36 10.33
CA ASP A 295 12.84 9.31 9.75
C ASP A 295 12.57 9.50 8.24
N THR A 296 12.34 8.41 7.50
CA THR A 296 11.95 8.44 6.08
C THR A 296 10.66 9.24 5.90
N LEU A 297 9.61 8.93 6.66
CA LEU A 297 8.31 9.59 6.58
C LEU A 297 8.43 11.10 6.83
N ALA A 298 9.23 11.51 7.82
CA ALA A 298 9.45 12.91 8.15
C ALA A 298 10.15 13.71 7.03
N ALA A 299 10.90 13.03 6.16
CA ALA A 299 11.68 13.62 5.08
C ALA A 299 10.97 13.60 3.72
N LEU A 300 9.78 13.02 3.62
CA LEU A 300 9.04 12.92 2.35
C LEU A 300 8.65 14.30 1.80
N PRO A 301 8.62 14.47 0.47
CA PRO A 301 7.94 15.60 -0.16
C PRO A 301 6.43 15.48 0.14
N CYS A 302 5.84 16.52 0.74
CA CYS A 302 4.56 16.37 1.43
C CYS A 302 3.74 17.67 1.48
N ASP A 303 3.34 18.19 0.32
CA ASP A 303 2.41 19.32 0.28
C ASP A 303 1.01 18.90 0.75
N ILE A 304 0.52 17.74 0.30
CA ILE A 304 -0.75 17.16 0.75
C ILE A 304 -0.49 15.80 1.38
N HIS A 305 -0.61 15.77 2.70
CA HIS A 305 -0.51 14.56 3.51
C HIS A 305 -1.84 13.80 3.53
N ILE A 306 -1.80 12.47 3.41
CA ILE A 306 -2.96 11.57 3.45
C ILE A 306 -2.54 10.31 4.22
N THR A 307 -3.44 9.74 5.02
CA THR A 307 -3.19 8.56 5.86
C THR A 307 -4.22 7.45 5.62
N PRO A 308 -3.87 6.17 5.88
CA PRO A 308 -4.80 5.04 5.72
C PRO A 308 -6.08 5.18 6.53
N HIS A 309 -5.97 5.67 7.76
CA HIS A 309 -7.11 6.17 8.54
C HIS A 309 -7.25 7.68 8.27
N PRO A 310 -8.30 8.17 7.59
CA PRO A 310 -8.40 9.59 7.21
C PRO A 310 -8.47 10.52 8.42
N LEU A 311 -8.94 10.02 9.57
CA LEU A 311 -8.93 10.73 10.85
C LEU A 311 -7.51 11.11 11.30
N ALA A 312 -6.52 10.24 11.06
CA ALA A 312 -5.14 10.45 11.53
C ALA A 312 -4.43 11.65 10.87
N SER A 313 -4.96 12.15 9.75
CA SER A 313 -4.48 13.36 9.07
C SER A 313 -5.58 14.41 8.93
N ASP A 314 -6.70 14.30 9.64
CA ASP A 314 -7.87 15.20 9.53
C ASP A 314 -8.33 15.41 8.06
N LEU A 315 -8.20 14.39 7.20
CA LEU A 315 -8.33 14.54 5.74
C LEU A 315 -9.66 15.18 5.34
N PHE A 316 -10.77 14.71 5.90
CA PHE A 316 -12.09 15.22 5.55
C PHE A 316 -12.34 16.65 6.03
N ALA A 317 -11.86 17.02 7.22
CA ALA A 317 -11.95 18.39 7.71
C ALA A 317 -11.12 19.34 6.83
N ARG A 318 -9.92 18.92 6.41
CA ARG A 318 -9.08 19.68 5.47
C ARG A 318 -9.72 19.84 4.09
N LEU A 319 -10.37 18.80 3.57
CA LEU A 319 -11.09 18.86 2.29
C LEU A 319 -12.36 19.72 2.35
N GLN A 320 -12.98 19.82 3.53
CA GLN A 320 -14.12 20.71 3.77
C GLN A 320 -13.71 22.17 4.01
N GLY A 321 -12.41 22.45 4.16
CA GLY A 321 -11.93 23.79 4.49
C GLY A 321 -12.33 24.24 5.89
N THR A 322 -12.45 23.31 6.86
CA THR A 322 -12.72 23.64 8.26
C THR A 322 -11.68 24.61 8.80
N ASP A 323 -12.10 25.59 9.60
CA ASP A 323 -11.22 26.62 10.16
C ASP A 323 -9.99 26.00 10.86
N GLY A 324 -8.80 26.49 10.48
CA GLY A 324 -7.52 26.01 11.00
C GLY A 324 -7.01 24.70 10.40
N LYS A 325 -7.73 24.08 9.45
CA LYS A 325 -7.33 22.84 8.77
C LYS A 325 -7.05 23.09 7.28
N SER A 326 -5.79 23.35 6.94
CA SER A 326 -5.37 23.55 5.54
C SER A 326 -5.13 22.21 4.84
N LEU A 327 -5.66 22.05 3.62
CA LEU A 327 -5.35 20.89 2.77
C LEU A 327 -3.86 20.81 2.42
N VAL A 328 -3.25 21.96 2.13
CA VAL A 328 -1.82 22.07 1.81
C VAL A 328 -1.05 22.45 3.07
N ASP A 329 -0.19 21.55 3.53
CA ASP A 329 0.67 21.74 4.69
C ASP A 329 1.97 20.94 4.51
N PRO A 330 3.04 21.60 4.01
CA PRO A 330 4.35 21.00 3.77
C PRO A 330 5.03 20.38 5.00
N THR A 331 4.49 20.62 6.19
CA THR A 331 5.06 20.13 7.46
C THR A 331 4.26 18.99 8.08
N ALA A 332 3.17 18.57 7.45
CA ALA A 332 2.24 17.56 7.98
C ALA A 332 2.90 16.19 8.16
N CYS A 333 3.63 15.68 7.16
CA CYS A 333 4.34 14.39 7.28
C CYS A 333 5.33 14.38 8.44
N ARG A 334 6.11 15.45 8.61
CA ARG A 334 7.04 15.58 9.74
C ARG A 334 6.32 15.54 11.09
N ARG A 335 5.22 16.29 11.25
CA ARG A 335 4.44 16.23 12.51
C ARG A 335 3.83 14.85 12.75
N TYR A 336 3.37 14.18 11.70
CA TYR A 336 2.83 12.83 11.79
C TYR A 336 3.89 11.81 12.22
N ALA A 337 5.10 11.88 11.65
CA ALA A 337 6.23 11.07 12.08
C ALA A 337 6.59 11.30 13.56
N GLU A 338 6.56 12.55 14.04
CA GLU A 338 6.81 12.84 15.46
C GLU A 338 5.72 12.27 16.38
N THR A 339 4.45 12.26 15.96
CA THR A 339 3.40 11.55 16.69
C THR A 339 3.69 10.05 16.79
N GLY A 340 4.11 9.41 15.69
CA GLY A 340 4.52 8.02 15.68
C GLY A 340 5.72 7.75 16.60
N ARG A 341 6.71 8.64 16.58
CA ARG A 341 7.89 8.58 17.46
C ARG A 341 7.50 8.66 18.92
N ALA A 342 6.66 9.63 19.28
CA ALA A 342 6.16 9.79 20.64
C ALA A 342 5.37 8.55 21.09
N ASN A 343 4.55 7.97 20.21
CA ASN A 343 3.80 6.74 20.49
C ASN A 343 4.73 5.54 20.74
N LEU A 344 5.74 5.33 19.88
CA LEU A 344 6.73 4.28 20.04
C LEU A 344 7.56 4.44 21.33
N GLU A 345 8.05 5.64 21.62
CA GLU A 345 8.85 5.87 22.84
C GLU A 345 8.02 5.72 24.11
N THR A 346 6.75 6.15 24.09
CA THR A 346 5.80 5.91 25.19
C THR A 346 5.61 4.41 25.42
N ARG A 347 5.40 3.65 24.33
CA ARG A 347 5.24 2.19 24.38
C ARG A 347 6.49 1.51 24.94
N LEU A 348 7.68 1.88 24.46
CA LEU A 348 8.95 1.34 24.96
C LEU A 348 9.20 1.72 26.42
N GLY A 349 8.80 2.92 26.85
CA GLY A 349 8.83 3.35 28.25
C GLY A 349 7.99 2.44 29.14
N ALA A 350 6.72 2.26 28.79
CA ALA A 350 5.81 1.38 29.53
C ALA A 350 6.37 -0.05 29.64
N GLU A 351 6.92 -0.60 28.55
CA GLU A 351 7.54 -1.92 28.59
C GLU A 351 8.77 -1.98 29.51
N ARG A 352 9.63 -0.96 29.56
CA ARG A 352 10.76 -0.90 30.51
C ARG A 352 10.29 -0.86 31.95
N ASP A 353 9.18 -0.17 32.22
CA ASP A 353 8.57 -0.06 33.54
C ASP A 353 7.78 -1.33 33.94
N GLY A 354 7.81 -2.36 33.09
CA GLY A 354 7.21 -3.67 33.35
C GLY A 354 5.74 -3.77 32.98
N SER A 355 5.16 -2.77 32.32
CA SER A 355 3.83 -2.88 31.74
C SER A 355 3.78 -4.02 30.74
N LYS A 356 2.70 -4.81 30.82
CA LYS A 356 2.38 -5.80 29.80
C LYS A 356 1.88 -5.08 28.55
N PRO A 357 2.13 -5.64 27.35
CA PRO A 357 1.57 -5.15 26.09
C PRO A 357 0.07 -4.93 26.11
#